data_AF-A0A1Y2CVK6-F1
#
_entry.id   AF-A0A1Y2CVK6-F1
#
_cell.length_a   1.000
_cell.length_b   1.000
_cell.length_c   1.000
_cell.angle_alpha   90.00
_cell.angle_beta   90.00
_cell.angle_gamma   90.00
#
_symmetry.space_group_name_H-M   'P 1'
#
loop_
_entity.id
_entity.type
_entity.pdbx_description
1 polymer ?
#
loop_
_entity_poly.entity_id
_entity_poly.type
_entity_poly.pdbx_seq_one_letter_code
_entity_poly.pdbx_strand_id
1 'polypeptide(L)'
;MGKKRTITRKQRDDEDEDDADESPYAGINIDEIWAPLESPADVINNKAHVRTLRSRQLKVLGHELMQTIERETVKNQPLVRLVDALQMDDPFLQDFDLSQLGVSTEVQREFRDVVQDCVNCNFEFLRQIAMVRSKLILAHDKKKVLAKKLAPFPKK
;
A
#
# COMPACT_ATOMS: atom_id res chain seq x y z
N MET A 1 7.11 -36.56 16.11
CA MET A 1 7.20 -36.90 14.67
C MET A 1 5.86 -36.56 14.01
N GLY A 2 5.74 -35.40 13.35
CA GLY A 2 4.48 -34.93 12.77
C GLY A 2 4.31 -35.40 11.33
N LYS A 3 3.24 -36.16 11.06
CA LYS A 3 2.87 -36.59 9.70
C LYS A 3 2.43 -35.38 8.87
N LYS A 4 3.17 -35.08 7.79
CA LYS A 4 2.77 -34.08 6.79
C LYS A 4 1.56 -34.61 6.02
N ARG A 5 0.48 -33.82 5.97
CA ARG A 5 -0.71 -34.13 5.19
C ARG A 5 -0.41 -33.85 3.71
N THR A 6 -0.31 -34.89 2.90
CA THR A 6 -0.29 -34.79 1.44
C THR A 6 -1.70 -34.42 0.97
N ILE A 7 -1.85 -33.27 0.31
CA ILE A 7 -3.09 -32.87 -0.35
C ILE A 7 -3.07 -33.57 -1.71
N THR A 8 -3.86 -34.63 -1.87
CA THR A 8 -4.14 -35.22 -3.18
C THR A 8 -5.21 -34.39 -3.88
N ARG A 9 -4.84 -33.73 -4.98
CA ARG A 9 -5.78 -33.01 -5.86
C ARG A 9 -6.65 -34.08 -6.52
N LYS A 10 -7.95 -34.07 -6.23
CA LYS A 10 -8.94 -34.93 -6.89
C LYS A 10 -8.92 -34.60 -8.38
N GLN A 11 -8.41 -35.51 -9.20
CA GLN A 11 -8.60 -35.49 -10.65
C GLN A 11 -10.12 -35.46 -10.90
N ARG A 12 -10.57 -34.43 -11.60
CA ARG A 12 -11.86 -34.48 -12.29
C ARG A 12 -11.55 -35.18 -13.61
N ASP A 13 -12.12 -36.36 -13.80
CA ASP A 13 -12.37 -36.89 -15.14
C ASP A 13 -13.41 -35.95 -15.75
N ASP A 14 -12.94 -34.97 -16.53
CA ASP A 14 -13.77 -34.25 -17.47
C ASP A 14 -13.52 -34.94 -18.83
N GLU A 15 -14.40 -35.89 -19.14
CA GLU A 15 -14.64 -36.39 -20.50
C GLU A 15 -15.21 -35.24 -21.32
N ASP A 16 -14.35 -34.43 -21.95
CA ASP A 16 -14.73 -33.50 -23.02
C ASP A 16 -13.57 -33.49 -24.06
N GLU A 17 -13.49 -34.57 -24.84
CA GLU A 17 -12.67 -34.67 -26.06
C GLU A 17 -13.34 -33.92 -27.25
N ASP A 18 -13.96 -32.77 -27.00
CA ASP A 18 -14.49 -31.91 -28.07
C ASP A 18 -13.54 -30.69 -28.22
N ASP A 19 -12.67 -30.77 -29.22
CA ASP A 19 -11.91 -29.68 -29.83
C ASP A 19 -11.02 -28.83 -28.91
N ALA A 20 -10.12 -29.48 -28.16
CA ALA A 20 -9.00 -28.80 -27.51
C ALA A 20 -8.14 -27.99 -28.50
N ASP A 21 -8.10 -28.38 -29.79
CA ASP A 21 -7.38 -27.69 -30.86
C ASP A 21 -8.10 -26.44 -31.40
N GLU A 22 -9.41 -26.28 -31.15
CA GLU A 22 -10.20 -25.12 -31.59
C GLU A 22 -10.45 -24.09 -30.48
N SER A 23 -10.02 -24.40 -29.25
CA SER A 23 -10.01 -23.44 -28.15
C SER A 23 -9.11 -22.24 -28.48
N PRO A 24 -9.60 -20.99 -28.41
CA PRO A 24 -8.77 -19.80 -28.61
C PRO A 24 -7.65 -19.67 -27.57
N TYR A 25 -7.62 -20.56 -26.56
CA TYR A 25 -6.62 -20.64 -25.51
C TYR A 25 -5.79 -21.94 -25.53
N ALA A 26 -5.91 -22.78 -26.55
CA ALA A 26 -5.19 -24.06 -26.67
C ALA A 26 -3.65 -23.92 -26.51
N GLY A 27 -3.09 -22.79 -26.96
CA GLY A 27 -1.66 -22.49 -26.80
C GLY A 27 -1.25 -21.94 -25.43
N ILE A 28 -2.19 -21.74 -24.50
CA ILE A 28 -1.91 -21.20 -23.18
C ILE A 28 -1.85 -22.34 -22.17
N ASN A 29 -0.63 -22.74 -21.81
CA ASN A 29 -0.42 -23.70 -20.74
C ASN A 29 -0.56 -23.01 -19.36
N ILE A 30 -1.77 -23.04 -18.80
CA ILE A 30 -2.09 -22.42 -17.50
C ILE A 30 -1.24 -23.04 -16.39
N ASP A 31 -1.01 -24.36 -16.44
CA ASP A 31 -0.24 -25.07 -15.43
C ASP A 31 1.23 -24.66 -15.43
N GLU A 32 1.82 -24.36 -16.60
CA GLU A 32 3.18 -23.81 -16.70
C GLU A 32 3.25 -22.37 -16.15
N ILE A 33 2.27 -21.52 -16.45
CA ILE A 33 2.27 -20.12 -16.00
C ILE A 33 2.13 -20.06 -14.47
N TRP A 34 1.39 -20.99 -13.88
CA TRP A 34 1.08 -21.03 -12.44
C TRP A 34 1.95 -22.02 -11.66
N ALA A 35 2.84 -22.73 -12.34
CA ALA A 35 3.79 -23.64 -11.71
C ALA A 35 4.60 -22.90 -10.63
N PRO A 36 4.69 -23.43 -9.40
CA PRO A 36 5.59 -22.89 -8.40
C PRO A 36 7.03 -22.93 -8.90
N LEU A 37 7.83 -21.94 -8.53
CA LEU A 37 9.27 -21.97 -8.79
C LEU A 37 9.91 -23.11 -7.99
N GLU A 38 10.55 -24.05 -8.68
CA GLU A 38 11.29 -25.15 -8.05
C GLU A 38 12.70 -24.72 -7.62
N SER A 39 13.31 -23.80 -8.37
CA SER A 39 14.61 -23.21 -8.09
C SER A 39 14.63 -21.69 -8.34
N PRO A 40 15.43 -20.91 -7.58
CA PRO A 40 15.63 -19.48 -7.85
C PRO A 40 16.18 -19.18 -9.26
N ALA A 41 16.82 -20.16 -9.92
CA ALA A 41 17.35 -20.02 -11.27
C ALA A 41 16.24 -19.95 -12.34
N ASP A 42 15.07 -20.55 -12.08
CA ASP A 42 13.97 -20.66 -13.03
C ASP A 42 13.28 -19.31 -13.31
N VAL A 43 13.55 -18.33 -12.43
CA VAL A 43 13.10 -16.95 -12.55
C VAL A 43 13.49 -16.32 -13.90
N ILE A 44 14.62 -16.71 -14.49
CA ILE A 44 15.09 -16.17 -15.78
C ILE A 44 14.18 -16.61 -16.92
N ASN A 45 13.65 -17.84 -16.83
CA ASN A 45 12.87 -18.46 -17.90
C ASN A 45 11.45 -17.89 -17.94
N ASN A 46 10.92 -17.44 -16.81
CA ASN A 46 9.60 -16.83 -16.73
C ASN A 46 9.65 -15.30 -16.91
N LYS A 47 9.21 -14.83 -18.09
CA LYS A 47 9.15 -13.40 -18.44
C LYS A 47 8.35 -12.56 -17.45
N ALA A 48 7.28 -13.09 -16.85
CA ALA A 48 6.45 -12.36 -15.90
C ALA A 48 7.19 -12.08 -14.58
N HIS A 49 7.97 -13.05 -14.08
CA HIS A 49 8.82 -12.86 -12.91
C HIS A 49 9.95 -11.86 -13.17
N VAL A 50 10.64 -11.96 -14.31
CA VAL A 50 11.66 -10.98 -14.73
C VAL A 50 11.07 -9.58 -14.82
N ARG A 51 9.90 -9.42 -15.45
CA ARG A 51 9.20 -8.14 -15.55
C ARG A 51 8.86 -7.57 -14.17
N THR A 52 8.38 -8.41 -13.26
CA THR A 52 8.03 -8.02 -11.89
C THR A 52 9.27 -7.53 -11.12
N LEU A 53 10.38 -8.27 -11.20
CA LEU A 53 11.66 -7.90 -10.57
C LEU A 53 12.25 -6.60 -11.12
N ARG A 54 12.14 -6.38 -12.43
CA ARG A 54 12.68 -5.17 -13.10
C ARG A 54 11.74 -3.96 -13.02
N SER A 55 10.47 -4.15 -12.71
CA SER A 55 9.48 -3.07 -12.63
C SER A 55 9.88 -2.00 -11.60
N ARG A 56 9.62 -0.73 -11.92
CA ARG A 56 9.85 0.40 -10.99
C ARG A 56 8.60 0.81 -10.21
N GLN A 57 7.49 0.09 -10.37
CA GLN A 57 6.18 0.49 -9.85
C GLN A 57 6.20 0.77 -8.34
N LEU A 58 6.88 -0.06 -7.54
CA LEU A 58 6.99 0.16 -6.09
C LEU A 58 7.68 1.48 -5.71
N LYS A 59 8.68 1.90 -6.50
CA LYS A 59 9.35 3.19 -6.30
C LYS A 59 8.44 4.35 -6.69
N VAL A 60 7.69 4.21 -7.79
CA VAL A 60 6.72 5.22 -8.24
C VAL A 60 5.64 5.42 -7.19
N LEU A 61 5.01 4.34 -6.72
CA LEU A 61 4.02 4.38 -5.65
C LEU A 61 4.61 4.99 -4.36
N GLY A 62 5.84 4.62 -3.98
CA GLY A 62 6.50 5.23 -2.82
C GLY A 62 6.74 6.74 -2.95
N HIS A 63 6.95 7.25 -4.18
CA HIS A 63 7.08 8.68 -4.44
C HIS A 63 5.73 9.39 -4.45
N GLU A 64 4.69 8.78 -5.02
CA GLU A 64 3.32 9.32 -4.98
C GLU A 64 2.80 9.43 -3.53
N LEU A 65 3.08 8.44 -2.69
CA LEU A 65 2.75 8.52 -1.25
C LEU A 65 3.53 9.64 -0.54
N MET A 66 4.78 9.91 -0.95
CA MET A 66 5.55 11.04 -0.40
C MET A 66 4.87 12.38 -0.71
N GLN A 67 4.52 12.61 -1.97
CA GLN A 67 3.81 13.82 -2.39
C GLN A 67 2.44 13.95 -1.71
N THR A 68 1.77 12.82 -1.46
CA THR A 68 0.50 12.80 -0.74
C THR A 68 0.67 13.19 0.72
N ILE A 69 1.70 12.68 1.40
CA ILE A 69 2.05 13.10 2.78
C ILE A 69 2.31 14.61 2.83
N GLU A 70 3.11 15.14 1.90
CA GLU A 70 3.45 16.57 1.87
C GLU A 70 2.19 17.44 1.69
N ARG A 71 1.34 17.09 0.72
CA ARG A 71 0.08 17.81 0.47
C ARG A 71 -0.87 17.77 1.67
N GLU A 72 -1.05 16.61 2.28
CA GLU A 72 -1.95 16.48 3.42
C GLU A 72 -1.38 17.12 4.70
N THR A 73 -0.06 17.11 4.88
CA THR A 73 0.59 17.84 5.98
C THR A 73 0.28 19.34 5.91
N VAL A 74 0.37 19.94 4.71
CA VAL A 74 0.02 21.36 4.50
C VAL A 74 -1.46 21.62 4.77
N LYS A 75 -2.35 20.74 4.31
CA LYS A 75 -3.80 20.86 4.56
C LYS A 75 -4.20 20.69 6.03
N ASN A 76 -3.41 19.93 6.80
CA ASN A 76 -3.66 19.72 8.23
C ASN A 76 -3.24 20.90 9.10
N GLN A 77 -2.34 21.78 8.64
CA GLN A 77 -1.85 22.90 9.45
C GLN A 77 -2.97 23.83 9.97
N PRO A 78 -3.97 24.24 9.16
CA PRO A 78 -5.08 25.05 9.66
C PRO A 78 -5.92 24.35 10.73
N LEU A 79 -6.11 23.03 10.62
CA LEU A 79 -6.88 22.26 11.62
C LEU A 79 -6.12 22.17 12.94
N VAL A 80 -4.80 21.96 12.90
CA VAL A 80 -3.95 21.99 14.10
C VAL A 80 -4.02 23.36 14.76
N ARG A 81 -3.85 24.45 13.98
CA ARG A 81 -3.98 25.82 14.51
C ARG A 81 -5.36 26.10 15.10
N LEU A 82 -6.42 25.55 14.50
CA LEU A 82 -7.77 25.71 15.04
C LEU A 82 -7.91 24.99 16.39
N VAL A 83 -7.32 23.80 16.55
CA VAL A 83 -7.26 23.12 17.85
C VAL A 83 -6.51 23.96 18.87
N ASP A 84 -5.33 24.48 18.52
CA ASP A 84 -4.51 25.32 19.40
C ASP A 84 -5.28 26.58 19.84
N ALA A 85 -5.97 27.22 18.90
CA ALA A 85 -6.81 28.39 19.16
C ALA A 85 -7.97 28.06 20.10
N LEU A 86 -8.67 26.94 19.87
CA LEU A 86 -9.75 26.50 20.76
C LEU A 86 -9.21 26.17 22.16
N GLN A 87 -8.01 25.61 22.26
CA GLN A 87 -7.31 25.28 23.52
C GLN A 87 -6.73 26.48 24.25
N MET A 88 -6.80 27.68 23.65
CA MET A 88 -6.16 28.90 24.16
C MET A 88 -4.63 28.76 24.25
N ASP A 89 -4.07 27.78 23.54
CA ASP A 89 -2.64 27.50 23.46
C ASP A 89 -1.97 28.33 22.35
N ASP A 90 -2.75 28.91 21.44
CA ASP A 90 -2.24 29.84 20.43
C ASP A 90 -2.00 31.24 21.05
N PRO A 91 -0.73 31.71 21.12
CA PRO A 91 -0.39 33.01 21.72
C PRO A 91 -0.95 34.21 20.95
N PHE A 92 -1.34 34.04 19.68
CA PHE A 92 -1.93 35.10 18.87
C PHE A 92 -3.46 35.14 18.92
N LEU A 93 -4.09 34.10 19.47
CA LEU A 93 -5.56 33.95 19.53
C LEU A 93 -6.06 33.77 20.98
N GLN A 94 -5.30 34.23 21.97
CA GLN A 94 -5.71 34.16 23.39
C GLN A 94 -6.96 34.99 23.71
N ASP A 95 -7.34 35.94 22.85
CA ASP A 95 -8.57 36.72 22.98
C ASP A 95 -9.77 36.05 22.27
N PHE A 96 -9.54 34.95 21.56
CA PHE A 96 -10.59 34.21 20.86
C PHE A 96 -11.38 33.35 21.84
N ASP A 97 -12.48 33.90 22.35
CA ASP A 97 -13.40 33.18 23.20
C ASP A 97 -14.80 33.09 22.55
N LEU A 98 -15.21 31.86 22.24
CA LEU A 98 -16.53 31.57 21.69
C LEU A 98 -17.67 31.94 22.66
N SER A 99 -17.39 32.09 23.96
CA SER A 99 -18.36 32.56 24.95
C SER A 99 -18.79 34.01 24.69
N GLN A 100 -17.87 34.85 24.20
CA GLN A 100 -18.15 36.24 23.84
C GLN A 100 -19.07 36.33 22.62
N LEU A 101 -19.13 35.28 21.81
CA LEU A 101 -20.03 35.14 20.66
C LEU A 101 -21.39 34.54 21.03
N GLY A 102 -21.64 34.29 22.33
CA GLY A 102 -22.90 33.71 22.81
C GLY A 102 -23.04 32.21 22.58
N VAL A 103 -21.95 31.50 22.25
CA VAL A 103 -21.96 30.05 22.08
C VAL A 103 -21.98 29.38 23.45
N SER A 104 -22.89 28.43 23.67
CA SER A 104 -22.95 27.70 24.94
C SER A 104 -21.69 26.86 25.18
N THR A 105 -21.31 26.70 26.44
CA THR A 105 -20.11 25.94 26.83
C THR A 105 -20.17 24.47 26.39
N GLU A 106 -21.36 23.88 26.35
CA GLU A 106 -21.58 22.52 25.84
C GLU A 106 -21.22 22.39 24.37
N VAL A 107 -21.70 23.34 23.54
CA VAL A 107 -21.42 23.36 22.09
C VAL A 107 -19.94 23.63 21.84
N GLN A 108 -19.31 24.50 22.63
CA GLN A 108 -17.86 24.74 22.54
C GLN A 108 -17.05 23.48 22.85
N ARG A 109 -17.45 22.72 23.86
CA ARG A 109 -16.81 21.44 24.22
C ARG A 109 -16.95 20.42 23.10
N GLU A 110 -18.18 20.22 22.62
CA GLU A 110 -18.45 19.29 21.52
C GLU A 110 -17.66 19.67 20.26
N PHE A 111 -17.64 20.95 19.89
CA PHE A 111 -16.88 21.43 18.75
C PHE A 111 -15.38 21.15 18.89
N ARG A 112 -14.80 21.44 20.07
CA ARG A 112 -13.40 21.13 20.38
C ARG A 112 -13.10 19.64 20.25
N ASP A 113 -13.95 18.79 20.81
CA ASP A 113 -13.79 17.34 20.78
C ASP A 113 -13.79 16.82 19.33
N VAL A 114 -14.74 17.30 18.51
CA VAL A 114 -14.83 16.93 17.08
C VAL A 114 -13.59 17.38 16.30
N VAL A 115 -13.13 18.62 16.49
CA VAL A 115 -11.96 19.13 15.76
C VAL A 115 -10.69 18.38 16.21
N GLN A 116 -10.54 18.09 17.50
CA GLN A 116 -9.44 17.30 18.04
C GLN A 116 -9.43 15.88 17.45
N ASP A 117 -10.58 15.23 17.37
CA ASP A 117 -10.73 13.90 16.76
C ASP A 117 -10.36 13.92 15.28
N CYS A 118 -10.81 14.93 14.52
CA CYS A 118 -10.41 15.10 13.13
C CYS A 118 -8.88 15.22 12.98
N VAL A 119 -8.23 16.01 13.82
CA VAL A 119 -6.76 16.16 13.82
C VAL A 119 -6.08 14.83 14.15
N ASN A 120 -6.56 14.11 15.15
CA ASN A 120 -6.04 12.79 15.52
C ASN A 120 -6.17 11.76 14.39
N CYS A 121 -7.34 11.70 13.75
CA CYS A 121 -7.58 10.85 12.58
C CYS A 121 -6.61 11.18 11.43
N ASN A 122 -6.40 12.47 11.16
CA ASN A 122 -5.50 12.92 10.11
C ASN A 122 -4.03 12.57 10.40
N PHE A 123 -3.60 12.66 11.66
CA PHE A 123 -2.26 12.22 12.06
C PHE A 123 -2.07 10.71 11.92
N GLU A 124 -3.04 9.91 12.35
CA GLU A 124 -2.97 8.45 12.17
C GLU A 124 -2.97 8.08 10.69
N PHE A 125 -3.79 8.74 9.86
CA PHE A 125 -3.77 8.54 8.41
C PHE A 125 -2.38 8.81 7.80
N LEU A 126 -1.77 9.97 8.13
CA LEU A 126 -0.41 10.31 7.68
C LEU A 126 0.62 9.27 8.16
N ARG A 127 0.50 8.80 9.41
CA ARG A 127 1.37 7.76 9.97
C ARG A 127 1.26 6.46 9.19
N GLN A 128 0.04 6.01 8.88
CA GLN A 128 -0.18 4.79 8.10
C GLN A 128 0.42 4.91 6.70
N ILE A 129 0.20 6.03 6.00
CA ILE A 129 0.79 6.24 4.67
C ILE A 129 2.31 6.25 4.74
N ALA A 130 2.91 6.89 5.74
CA ALA A 130 4.35 6.90 5.93
C ALA A 130 4.92 5.48 6.16
N MET A 131 4.22 4.64 6.92
CA MET A 131 4.58 3.24 7.12
C MET A 131 4.48 2.43 5.81
N VAL A 132 3.41 2.59 5.04
CA VAL A 132 3.25 1.92 3.73
C VAL A 132 4.35 2.35 2.77
N ARG A 133 4.64 3.65 2.67
CA ARG A 133 5.74 4.19 1.87
C ARG A 133 7.07 3.53 2.24
N SER A 134 7.38 3.45 3.53
CA SER A 134 8.62 2.83 4.01
C SER A 134 8.72 1.35 3.60
N LYS A 135 7.62 0.60 3.69
CA LYS A 135 7.53 -0.78 3.22
C LYS A 135 7.72 -0.88 1.70
N LEU A 136 7.13 0.02 0.91
CA LEU A 136 7.28 0.03 -0.54
C LEU A 136 8.73 0.30 -0.98
N ILE A 137 9.41 1.25 -0.35
CA ILE A 137 10.82 1.55 -0.63
C ILE A 137 11.71 0.37 -0.25
N LEU A 138 11.51 -0.20 0.95
CA LEU A 138 12.27 -1.39 1.37
C LEU A 138 12.04 -2.58 0.42
N ALA A 139 10.80 -2.82 0.01
CA ALA A 139 10.46 -3.87 -0.94
C ALA A 139 11.10 -3.62 -2.31
N HIS A 140 11.08 -2.38 -2.80
CA HIS A 140 11.76 -1.99 -4.03
C HIS A 140 13.26 -2.28 -3.97
N ASP A 141 13.92 -1.94 -2.86
CA ASP A 141 15.37 -2.11 -2.73
C ASP A 141 15.77 -3.59 -2.64
N LYS A 142 15.03 -4.39 -1.85
CA LYS A 142 15.19 -5.85 -1.83
C LYS A 142 14.98 -6.45 -3.22
N LYS A 143 13.93 -6.01 -3.92
CA LYS A 143 13.64 -6.45 -5.29
C LYS A 143 14.76 -6.10 -6.25
N LYS A 144 15.35 -4.91 -6.15
CA LYS A 144 16.49 -4.48 -6.96
C LYS A 144 17.72 -5.36 -6.72
N VAL A 145 17.99 -5.77 -5.48
CA VAL A 145 19.07 -6.72 -5.16
C VAL A 145 18.80 -8.08 -5.79
N LEU A 146 17.57 -8.60 -5.68
CA LEU A 146 17.17 -9.87 -6.29
C LEU A 146 17.28 -9.83 -7.82
N ALA A 147 16.82 -8.75 -8.45
CA ALA A 147 16.89 -8.55 -9.89
C ALA A 147 18.35 -8.60 -10.40
N LYS A 148 19.30 -8.03 -9.66
CA LYS A 148 20.73 -8.09 -10.02
C LYS A 148 21.30 -9.51 -9.94
N LYS A 149 20.83 -10.33 -9.00
CA LYS A 149 21.33 -11.69 -8.78
C LYS A 149 20.69 -12.70 -9.76
N LEU A 150 19.38 -12.60 -9.95
CA LEU A 150 18.57 -13.61 -10.63
C LEU A 150 18.17 -13.21 -12.05
N ALA A 151 18.17 -11.92 -12.40
CA ALA A 151 17.74 -11.47 -13.72
C ALA A 151 18.58 -10.27 -14.23
N PRO A 152 19.91 -10.40 -14.29
CA PRO A 152 20.80 -9.31 -14.68
C PRO A 152 20.44 -8.77 -16.06
N PHE A 153 20.65 -7.46 -16.26
CA PHE A 153 20.48 -6.89 -17.59
C PHE A 153 21.53 -7.49 -18.53
N PRO A 154 21.15 -7.86 -19.76
CA PRO A 154 22.13 -8.31 -20.75
C PRO A 154 23.17 -7.19 -20.92
N LYS A 155 24.45 -7.54 -20.81
CA LYS A 155 25.54 -6.62 -21.15
C LYS A 155 25.42 -6.35 -22.65
N LYS A 156 25.31 -5.08 -23.03
CA LYS A 156 25.40 -4.65 -24.43
C LYS A 156 26.81 -4.88 -24.95
#